data_AF-A0A6P7GX53-F1
#
_entry.id   AF-A0A6P7GX53-F1
#
_cell.length_a   1.000
_cell.length_b   1.000
_cell.length_c   1.000
_cell.angle_alpha   90.00
_cell.angle_beta   90.00
_cell.angle_gamma   90.00
#
_symmetry.space_group_name_H-M   'P 1'
#
loop_
_entity.id
_entity.type
_entity.pdbx_description
1 polymer ?
#
loop_
_entity_poly.entity_id
_entity_poly.type
_entity_poly.pdbx_seq_one_letter_code
_entity_poly.pdbx_strand_id
1 'polypeptide(L)'
;MTVKLPLDPRTLLQTPTSSNQTEGMGQGKYFYFGIQKTIQNICGKLCIKLNHNDFLDIAVNIDEVPLFKSSNESFWPILCMIKSIDMLKSEVFCVALYEGVGKPDCTKFLKLFVKEASDLATNGIVIDPISCTFKSSMLICDEPAKSNILKN
;
A
#
# COMPACT_ATOMS: atom_id res chain seq x y z
N MET A 1 -13.74 -5.93 40.25
CA MET A 1 -14.34 -6.16 38.92
C MET A 1 -13.46 -7.13 38.18
N THR A 2 -13.93 -8.36 37.93
CA THR A 2 -13.14 -9.40 37.26
C THR A 2 -13.50 -9.39 35.78
N VAL A 3 -12.59 -8.92 34.93
CA VAL A 3 -12.77 -8.93 33.48
C VAL A 3 -12.65 -10.38 33.02
N LYS A 4 -13.75 -10.98 32.54
CA LYS A 4 -13.73 -12.29 31.88
C LYS A 4 -13.06 -12.12 30.52
N LEU A 5 -11.81 -12.54 30.42
CA LEU A 5 -11.12 -12.63 29.14
C LEU A 5 -11.61 -13.87 28.37
N PRO A 6 -11.69 -13.82 27.03
CA PRO A 6 -11.92 -15.01 26.22
C PRO A 6 -10.84 -16.06 26.51
N LEU A 7 -11.23 -17.33 26.54
CA LEU A 7 -10.29 -18.45 26.77
C LEU A 7 -9.20 -18.50 25.68
N ASP A 8 -9.47 -17.93 24.52
CA ASP A 8 -8.61 -17.96 23.36
C ASP A 8 -8.08 -16.56 23.03
N PRO A 9 -6.75 -16.31 23.12
CA PRO A 9 -6.18 -15.01 22.78
C PRO A 9 -6.42 -14.63 21.31
N ARG A 10 -6.71 -15.59 20.40
CA ARG A 10 -7.09 -15.31 19.00
C ARG A 10 -8.43 -14.58 18.87
N THR A 11 -9.30 -14.67 19.87
CA THR A 11 -10.59 -13.97 19.89
C THR A 11 -10.55 -12.58 20.53
N LEU A 12 -9.38 -12.18 21.07
CA LEU A 12 -9.19 -10.90 21.74
C LEU A 12 -9.09 -9.74 20.73
N LEU A 13 -8.62 -10.04 19.52
CA LEU A 13 -8.65 -9.16 18.36
C LEU A 13 -9.76 -9.64 17.43
N GLN A 14 -10.98 -9.12 17.60
CA GLN A 14 -12.03 -9.25 16.59
C GLN A 14 -11.60 -8.50 15.32
N THR A 15 -10.72 -9.12 14.53
CA THR A 15 -10.39 -8.63 13.20
C THR A 15 -11.69 -8.67 12.38
N PRO A 16 -12.15 -7.53 11.83
CA PRO A 16 -13.35 -7.53 11.00
C PRO A 16 -13.18 -8.54 9.86
N THR A 17 -14.00 -9.58 9.82
CA THR A 17 -13.98 -10.63 8.79
C THR A 17 -14.58 -10.19 7.46
N SER A 18 -15.13 -8.98 7.39
CA SER A 18 -15.61 -8.35 6.16
C SER A 18 -14.66 -7.22 5.76
N SER A 19 -13.56 -7.54 5.08
CA SER A 19 -12.75 -6.54 4.39
C SER A 19 -13.36 -6.24 3.02
N ASN A 20 -13.42 -4.96 2.67
CA ASN A 20 -13.96 -4.46 1.41
C ASN A 20 -13.22 -5.05 0.19
N GLN A 21 -13.90 -5.77 -0.69
CA GLN A 21 -13.46 -6.08 -2.07
C GLN A 21 -12.03 -6.59 -2.22
N THR A 22 -11.75 -7.81 -1.73
CA THR A 22 -10.64 -8.60 -2.28
C THR A 22 -11.03 -9.09 -3.68
N GLU A 23 -10.31 -8.65 -4.71
CA GLU A 23 -10.54 -9.10 -6.09
C GLU A 23 -9.74 -10.39 -6.35
N GLY A 24 -10.36 -11.36 -7.03
CA GLY A 24 -9.63 -12.51 -7.56
C GLY A 24 -8.71 -12.06 -8.70
N MET A 25 -7.41 -12.38 -8.59
CA MET A 25 -6.41 -12.03 -9.60
C MET A 25 -5.64 -13.29 -10.02
N GLY A 26 -6.14 -13.99 -11.04
CA GLY A 26 -5.55 -15.25 -11.50
C GLY A 26 -5.66 -16.35 -10.44
N GLN A 27 -4.54 -16.87 -9.96
CA GLN A 27 -4.46 -17.88 -8.89
C GLN A 27 -4.32 -17.26 -7.49
N GLY A 28 -4.56 -15.96 -7.36
CA GLY A 28 -4.41 -15.24 -6.11
C GLY A 28 -5.52 -14.24 -5.83
N LYS A 29 -5.31 -13.48 -4.78
CA LYS A 29 -6.16 -12.43 -4.24
C LYS A 29 -5.42 -11.11 -4.30
N TYR A 30 -6.11 -10.05 -4.64
CA TYR A 30 -5.56 -8.71 -4.70
C TYR A 30 -6.43 -7.74 -3.90
N PHE A 31 -5.78 -6.85 -3.19
CA PHE A 31 -6.43 -5.79 -2.44
C PHE A 31 -5.72 -4.46 -2.71
N TYR A 32 -6.50 -3.43 -3.01
CA TYR A 32 -5.99 -2.07 -3.21
C TYR A 32 -6.42 -1.17 -2.05
N PHE A 33 -5.44 -0.71 -1.25
CA PHE A 33 -5.69 0.18 -0.12
C PHE A 33 -5.86 1.64 -0.56
N GLY A 34 -5.18 2.03 -1.64
CA GLY A 34 -5.18 3.38 -2.19
C GLY A 34 -4.15 4.30 -1.57
N ILE A 35 -3.54 5.16 -2.38
CA ILE A 35 -2.49 6.09 -1.97
C ILE A 35 -3.06 7.19 -1.08
N GLN A 36 -4.06 7.94 -1.56
CA GLN A 36 -4.60 9.09 -0.83
C GLN A 36 -5.22 8.66 0.49
N LYS A 37 -6.03 7.60 0.46
CA LYS A 37 -6.68 7.05 1.65
C LYS A 37 -5.66 6.62 2.71
N THR A 38 -4.56 5.98 2.30
CA THR A 38 -3.55 5.50 3.24
C THR A 38 -2.77 6.67 3.86
N ILE A 39 -2.39 7.66 3.05
CA ILE A 39 -1.68 8.85 3.54
C ILE A 39 -2.58 9.66 4.48
N GLN A 40 -3.85 9.87 4.12
CA GLN A 40 -4.81 10.57 4.97
C GLN A 40 -4.95 9.89 6.33
N ASN A 41 -5.04 8.55 6.35
CA ASN A 41 -5.07 7.78 7.59
C ASN A 41 -3.79 7.94 8.42
N ILE A 42 -2.60 7.96 7.80
CA ILE A 42 -1.32 8.15 8.50
C ILE A 42 -1.25 9.56 9.09
N CYS A 43 -1.56 10.59 8.31
CA CYS A 43 -1.59 11.97 8.77
C CYS A 43 -2.57 12.15 9.93
N GLY A 44 -3.77 11.57 9.84
CA GLY A 44 -4.77 11.58 10.91
C GLY A 44 -4.28 10.87 12.18
N LYS A 45 -3.64 9.70 12.07
CA LYS A 45 -3.09 8.95 13.21
C LYS A 45 -1.93 9.67 13.89
N LEU A 46 -1.08 10.33 13.12
CA LEU A 46 0.11 11.03 13.63
C LEU A 46 -0.16 12.52 13.94
N CYS A 47 -1.40 12.99 13.77
CA CYS A 47 -1.78 14.39 13.94
C CYS A 47 -0.93 15.37 13.10
N ILE A 48 -0.52 14.95 11.90
CA ILE A 48 0.30 15.75 10.99
C ILE A 48 -0.61 16.62 10.13
N LYS A 49 -0.31 17.93 10.09
CA LYS A 49 -0.98 18.90 9.22
C LYS A 49 -0.04 19.30 8.10
N LEU A 50 -0.48 19.12 6.86
CA LEU A 50 0.23 19.61 5.69
C LEU A 50 -0.14 21.08 5.44
N ASN A 51 0.58 21.75 4.53
CA ASN A 51 0.28 23.08 4.03
C ASN A 51 0.05 23.03 2.51
N HIS A 52 -0.61 24.05 1.95
CA HIS A 52 -0.84 24.14 0.50
C HIS A 52 0.45 24.20 -0.34
N ASN A 53 1.53 24.72 0.24
CA ASN A 53 2.83 24.81 -0.41
C ASN A 53 3.67 23.54 -0.26
N ASP A 54 3.20 22.55 0.50
CA ASP A 54 3.90 21.29 0.61
C ASP A 54 3.80 20.52 -0.71
N PHE A 55 4.78 19.66 -0.94
CA PHE A 55 4.70 18.65 -1.98
C PHE A 55 4.94 17.29 -1.34
N LEU A 56 4.21 16.29 -1.81
CA LEU A 56 4.28 14.93 -1.34
C LEU A 56 4.99 14.10 -2.41
N ASP A 57 6.24 13.75 -2.14
CA ASP A 57 7.06 12.90 -3.01
C ASP A 57 7.14 11.50 -2.42
N ILE A 58 6.70 10.49 -3.17
CA ILE A 58 6.76 9.10 -2.75
C ILE A 58 7.86 8.30 -3.45
N ALA A 59 8.47 7.39 -2.70
CA ALA A 59 9.23 6.26 -3.23
C ALA A 59 8.37 5.01 -3.15
N VAL A 60 8.34 4.22 -4.21
CA VAL A 60 7.55 2.99 -4.35
C VAL A 60 8.49 1.80 -4.32
N ASN A 61 8.13 0.75 -3.60
CA ASN A 61 8.85 -0.52 -3.56
C ASN A 61 7.90 -1.70 -3.82
N ILE A 62 8.35 -2.68 -4.60
CA ILE A 62 7.60 -3.90 -4.93
C ILE A 62 8.53 -5.10 -4.80
N ASP A 63 8.31 -5.90 -3.76
CA ASP A 63 9.14 -7.06 -3.43
C ASP A 63 8.28 -8.32 -3.26
N GLU A 64 8.91 -9.48 -3.44
CA GLU A 64 8.32 -10.77 -3.11
C GLU A 64 8.63 -11.13 -1.65
N VAL A 65 7.59 -11.44 -0.89
CA VAL A 65 7.70 -11.90 0.50
C VAL A 65 7.12 -13.32 0.60
N PRO A 66 7.96 -14.37 0.74
CA PRO A 66 7.48 -15.73 0.87
C PRO A 66 6.60 -15.91 2.11
N LEU A 67 5.42 -16.53 1.95
CA LEU A 67 4.45 -16.68 3.03
C LEU A 67 4.78 -17.85 3.96
N PHE A 68 5.06 -19.01 3.38
CA PHE A 68 5.45 -20.21 4.13
C PHE A 68 6.61 -20.91 3.43
N LYS A 69 7.53 -21.48 4.22
CA LYS A 69 8.68 -22.24 3.69
C LYS A 69 8.26 -23.52 2.94
N SER A 70 7.02 -23.98 3.12
CA SER A 70 6.48 -25.24 2.60
C SER A 70 5.41 -25.07 1.53
N SER A 71 5.02 -23.84 1.17
CA SER A 71 4.07 -23.55 0.10
C SER A 71 4.67 -22.60 -0.91
N ASN A 72 4.32 -22.73 -2.19
CA ASN A 72 4.72 -21.78 -3.24
C ASN A 72 3.89 -20.48 -3.24
N GLU A 73 3.26 -20.14 -2.12
CA GLU A 73 2.51 -18.90 -1.94
C GLU A 73 3.44 -17.78 -1.50
N SER A 74 3.26 -16.61 -2.12
CA SER A 74 4.03 -15.41 -1.84
C SER A 74 3.12 -14.19 -1.76
N PHE A 75 3.51 -13.23 -0.93
CA PHE A 75 2.96 -11.88 -0.96
C PHE A 75 3.76 -11.01 -1.91
N TRP A 76 3.03 -10.14 -2.60
CA TRP A 76 3.58 -9.06 -3.43
C TRP A 76 2.91 -7.75 -2.99
N PRO A 77 3.46 -7.06 -1.98
CA PRO A 77 3.00 -5.72 -1.61
C PRO A 77 3.53 -4.65 -2.58
N ILE A 78 2.72 -3.62 -2.81
CA ILE A 78 3.21 -2.31 -3.26
C ILE A 78 3.35 -1.46 -2.00
N LEU A 79 4.59 -1.20 -1.62
CA LEU A 79 4.95 -0.37 -0.49
C LEU A 79 5.29 1.04 -0.98
N CYS A 80 4.98 2.04 -0.17
CA CYS A 80 5.30 3.44 -0.43
C CYS A 80 5.90 4.08 0.82
N MET A 81 6.74 5.09 0.60
CA MET A 81 7.34 5.91 1.65
C MET A 81 7.39 7.36 1.20
N ILE A 82 7.08 8.30 2.08
CA ILE A 82 7.11 9.74 1.78
C ILE A 82 8.52 10.28 2.02
N LYS A 83 9.09 10.94 1.01
CA LYS A 83 10.46 11.47 1.02
C LYS A 83 10.53 12.96 1.35
N SER A 84 9.49 13.71 1.03
CA SER A 84 9.49 15.17 1.07
C SER A 84 9.12 15.78 2.42
N ILE A 85 8.42 15.03 3.29
CA ILE A 85 7.95 15.50 4.59
C ILE A 85 8.76 14.82 5.70
N ASP A 86 9.58 15.57 6.44
CA ASP A 86 10.47 15.02 7.47
C ASP A 86 9.74 14.16 8.51
N MET A 87 8.56 14.60 8.94
CA MET A 87 7.73 13.88 9.92
C MET A 87 7.20 12.53 9.41
N LEU A 88 7.25 12.27 8.10
CA LEU A 88 6.73 11.07 7.45
C LEU A 88 7.84 10.18 6.85
N LYS A 89 9.11 10.57 6.97
CA LYS A 89 10.24 9.84 6.37
C LYS A 89 10.45 8.44 6.93
N SER A 90 9.97 8.15 8.14
CA SER A 90 10.03 6.81 8.77
C SER A 90 8.87 5.90 8.36
N GLU A 91 7.83 6.45 7.72
CA GLU A 91 6.59 5.74 7.49
C GLU A 91 6.63 4.98 6.15
N VAL A 92 6.71 3.66 6.24
CA VAL A 92 6.48 2.75 5.11
C VAL A 92 5.06 2.20 5.21
N PHE A 93 4.30 2.31 4.12
CA PHE A 93 2.91 1.89 4.09
C PHE A 93 2.57 1.10 2.85
N CYS A 94 1.63 0.16 2.99
CA CYS A 94 1.16 -0.69 1.91
C CYS A 94 -0.02 -0.03 1.19
N VAL A 95 0.09 0.13 -0.13
CA VAL A 95 -0.98 0.70 -0.98
C VAL A 95 -1.71 -0.36 -1.80
N ALA A 96 -1.08 -1.53 -2.01
CA ALA A 96 -1.71 -2.69 -2.60
C ALA A 96 -1.05 -3.98 -2.10
N LEU A 97 -1.79 -5.08 -2.06
CA LEU A 97 -1.27 -6.39 -1.68
C LEU A 97 -1.85 -7.46 -2.61
N TYR A 98 -0.96 -8.25 -3.20
CA TYR A 98 -1.32 -9.52 -3.83
C TYR A 98 -0.86 -10.69 -2.96
N GLU A 99 -1.68 -11.72 -2.89
CA GLU A 99 -1.43 -12.99 -2.23
C GLU A 99 -1.76 -14.12 -3.21
N GLY A 100 -0.82 -15.00 -3.52
CA GLY A 100 -1.13 -16.16 -4.33
C GLY A 100 0.09 -16.98 -4.68
N VAL A 101 -0.15 -18.00 -5.50
CA VAL A 101 0.92 -18.87 -6.01
C VAL A 101 1.68 -18.14 -7.10
N GLY A 102 2.97 -17.91 -6.88
CA GLY A 102 3.87 -17.23 -7.83
C GLY A 102 3.60 -15.74 -8.01
N LYS A 103 4.22 -15.17 -9.05
CA LYS A 103 4.20 -13.73 -9.35
C LYS A 103 2.86 -13.29 -9.95
N PRO A 104 2.30 -12.14 -9.55
CA PRO A 104 1.10 -11.62 -10.16
C PRO A 104 1.35 -11.14 -11.59
N ASP A 105 0.29 -11.11 -12.40
CA ASP A 105 0.29 -10.42 -13.69
C ASP A 105 0.57 -8.92 -13.45
N CYS A 106 1.73 -8.44 -13.92
CA CYS A 106 2.20 -7.09 -13.61
C CYS A 106 1.23 -6.00 -14.09
N THR A 107 0.63 -6.18 -15.26
CA THR A 107 -0.31 -5.19 -15.83
C THR A 107 -1.55 -5.07 -14.95
N LYS A 108 -2.13 -6.19 -14.50
CA LYS A 108 -3.29 -6.19 -13.60
C LYS A 108 -2.92 -5.68 -12.21
N PHE A 109 -1.79 -6.12 -11.67
CA PHE A 109 -1.30 -5.77 -10.33
C PHE A 109 -1.06 -4.26 -10.16
N LEU A 110 -0.50 -3.60 -11.19
CA LEU A 110 -0.18 -2.18 -11.16
C LEU A 110 -1.32 -1.29 -11.64
N LYS A 111 -2.38 -1.84 -12.25
CA LYS A 111 -3.43 -1.06 -12.93
C LYS A 111 -4.06 0.01 -12.03
N LEU A 112 -4.53 -0.38 -10.84
CA LEU A 112 -5.19 0.54 -9.92
C LEU A 112 -4.19 1.54 -9.33
N PHE A 113 -2.98 1.08 -9.00
CA PHE A 113 -1.89 1.92 -8.52
C PHE A 113 -1.51 3.03 -9.51
N VAL A 114 -1.22 2.68 -10.76
CA VAL A 114 -0.82 3.62 -11.80
C VAL A 114 -1.96 4.60 -12.11
N LYS A 115 -3.21 4.13 -12.11
CA LYS A 115 -4.37 4.98 -12.32
C LYS A 115 -4.48 6.06 -11.24
N GLU A 116 -4.44 5.69 -9.96
CA GLU A 116 -4.51 6.66 -8.85
C GLU A 116 -3.28 7.57 -8.84
N ALA A 117 -2.07 7.03 -8.98
CA ALA A 117 -0.85 7.83 -8.99
C ALA A 117 -0.83 8.88 -10.12
N SER A 118 -1.35 8.54 -11.30
CA SER A 118 -1.47 9.45 -12.44
C SER A 118 -2.52 10.54 -12.23
N ASP A 119 -3.65 10.17 -11.61
CA ASP A 119 -4.69 11.12 -11.21
C ASP A 119 -4.15 12.12 -10.17
N LEU A 120 -3.48 11.64 -9.13
CA LEU A 120 -2.85 12.47 -8.09
C LEU A 120 -1.74 13.36 -8.65
N ALA A 121 -0.93 12.86 -9.58
CA ALA A 121 0.11 13.66 -10.23
C ALA A 121 -0.47 14.84 -11.04
N THR A 122 -1.68 14.68 -11.57
CA THR A 122 -2.37 15.70 -12.38
C THR A 122 -3.17 16.66 -11.52
N ASN A 123 -3.93 16.12 -10.56
CA ASN A 123 -4.93 16.86 -9.79
C ASN A 123 -4.45 17.28 -8.39
N GLY A 124 -3.28 16.80 -7.97
CA GLY A 124 -2.81 16.92 -6.59
C GLY A 124 -3.45 15.90 -5.66
N ILE A 125 -3.03 15.91 -4.39
CA ILE A 125 -3.56 15.06 -3.33
C ILE A 125 -4.24 15.92 -2.28
N VAL A 126 -5.38 15.43 -1.76
CA VAL A 126 -6.14 16.12 -0.71
C VAL A 126 -5.98 15.39 0.62
N ILE A 127 -5.37 16.06 1.60
CA ILE A 127 -5.19 15.60 2.98
C ILE A 127 -5.82 16.64 3.93
N ASP A 128 -7.05 16.35 4.37
CA ASP A 128 -7.88 17.09 5.34
C ASP A 128 -7.46 18.52 5.74
N PRO A 129 -8.11 19.58 5.20
CA PRO A 129 -8.76 19.72 3.89
C PRO A 129 -7.78 20.30 2.85
N ILE A 130 -6.50 19.98 2.96
CA ILE A 130 -5.42 20.68 2.27
C ILE A 130 -5.06 19.94 0.99
N SER A 131 -5.15 20.65 -0.13
CA SER A 131 -4.62 20.19 -1.40
C SER A 131 -3.14 20.55 -1.50
N CYS A 132 -2.31 19.56 -1.81
CA CYS A 132 -0.88 19.72 -2.04
C CYS A 132 -0.42 18.98 -3.30
N THR A 133 0.77 19.32 -3.79
CA THR A 133 1.30 18.72 -5.03
C THR A 133 1.75 17.29 -4.76
N PHE A 134 1.42 16.34 -5.65
CA PHE A 134 1.87 14.95 -5.55
C PHE A 134 2.92 14.61 -6.61
N LYS A 135 3.95 13.86 -6.22
CA LYS A 135 5.00 13.34 -7.08
C LYS A 135 5.39 11.92 -6.66
N SER A 136 5.87 11.14 -7.63
CA SER A 136 6.45 9.82 -7.40
C SER A 136 7.83 9.78 -8.05
N SER A 137 8.88 10.11 -7.29
CA SER A 137 10.23 10.25 -7.85
C SER A 137 10.99 8.92 -7.98
N MET A 138 10.54 7.83 -7.35
CA MET A 138 11.32 6.59 -7.34
C MET A 138 10.44 5.33 -7.39
N LEU A 139 10.81 4.41 -8.27
CA LEU A 139 10.31 3.03 -8.30
C LEU A 139 11.49 2.08 -8.06
N ILE A 140 11.47 1.39 -6.93
CA ILE A 140 12.43 0.36 -6.53
C ILE A 140 11.75 -0.98 -6.75
N CYS A 141 12.42 -1.86 -7.49
CA CYS A 141 11.98 -3.23 -7.73
C CYS A 141 13.24 -4.08 -7.78
N ASP A 142 13.22 -5.28 -7.19
CA ASP A 142 14.32 -6.23 -7.33
C ASP A 142 14.46 -6.77 -8.77
N GLU A 143 15.63 -7.30 -9.12
CA GLU A 143 16.02 -7.72 -10.48
C GLU A 143 15.01 -8.67 -11.20
N PRO A 144 14.35 -9.64 -10.51
CA PRO A 144 13.26 -10.44 -11.10
C PRO A 144 11.96 -9.64 -11.33
N ALA A 145 11.73 -8.56 -10.58
CA ALA A 145 10.60 -7.66 -10.73
C ALA A 145 10.81 -6.66 -11.88
N LYS A 146 12.02 -6.10 -12.03
CA LYS A 146 12.38 -5.15 -13.11
C LYS A 146 12.15 -5.69 -14.53
N SER A 147 12.53 -6.95 -14.78
CA SER A 147 12.46 -7.55 -16.12
C SER A 147 11.04 -7.72 -16.69
N ASN A 148 10.00 -7.53 -15.87
CA ASN A 148 8.59 -7.67 -16.28
C ASN A 148 7.84 -6.34 -16.34
N ILE A 149 8.35 -5.29 -15.67
CA ILE A 149 7.76 -3.94 -15.72
C ILE A 149 8.17 -3.24 -17.02
N LEU A 150 9.34 -3.58 -17.58
CA LEU A 150 9.91 -2.96 -18.78
C LEU A 150 9.68 -3.73 -20.08
N LYS A 151 8.93 -4.83 -20.06
CA LYS A 151 8.57 -5.55 -21.29
C LYS A 151 7.36 -4.90 -21.94
N ASN A 152 7.64 -3.93 -22.81
CA ASN A 152 6.75 -3.46 -23.87
C ASN A 152 6.74 -4.44 -25.05
#